data_AF-J3JV39-F1
#
_entry.id   AF-J3JV39-F1
#
_cell.length_a   1.000
_cell.length_b   1.000
_cell.length_c   1.000
_cell.angle_alpha   90.00
_cell.angle_beta   90.00
_cell.angle_gamma   90.00
#
_symmetry.space_group_name_H-M   'P 1'
#
loop_
_entity.id
_entity.type
_entity.pdbx_description
1 polymer ?
#
loop_
_entity_poly.entity_id
_entity_poly.type
_entity_poly.pdbx_seq_one_letter_code
_entity_poly.pdbx_strand_id
1 'polypeptide(L)'
;MALNFGQYPIEYDPKIHGPYDPARFYGKPDTPFGQLKLSEVGSWLGRRDKSPRAVVGAISRAYWRWQHKYVQPKRAGIAPFLQVVVGCMGIFYVFNYDKISRHRNYKHH
;
A
#
# COMPACT_ATOMS: atom_id res chain seq x y z
N MET A 1 -18.20 -17.96 7.56
CA MET A 1 -17.04 -17.94 6.64
C MET A 1 -15.78 -17.73 7.46
N ALA A 2 -14.87 -18.70 7.52
CA ALA A 2 -13.64 -18.55 8.28
C ALA A 2 -12.72 -17.51 7.60
N LEU A 3 -12.20 -16.56 8.38
CA LEU A 3 -11.17 -15.64 7.90
C LEU A 3 -9.86 -16.44 7.76
N ASN A 4 -9.57 -16.91 6.54
CA ASN A 4 -8.38 -17.70 6.21
C ASN A 4 -7.10 -16.84 6.24
N PHE A 5 -6.72 -16.33 7.40
CA PHE A 5 -5.46 -15.63 7.61
C PHE A 5 -4.28 -16.60 7.52
N GLY A 6 -3.16 -16.14 6.95
CA GLY A 6 -1.93 -16.93 6.82
C GLY A 6 -1.92 -17.97 5.69
N GLN A 7 -3.07 -18.25 5.06
CA GLN A 7 -3.12 -19.11 3.88
C GLN A 7 -2.75 -18.36 2.59
N TYR A 8 -2.30 -19.09 1.58
CA TYR A 8 -2.09 -18.55 0.25
C TYR A 8 -3.39 -17.93 -0.32
N PRO A 9 -3.28 -16.93 -1.22
CA PRO A 9 -4.42 -16.45 -2.00
C PRO A 9 -5.11 -17.60 -2.72
N ILE A 10 -6.44 -17.57 -2.83
CA ILE A 10 -7.19 -18.65 -3.48
C ILE A 10 -6.88 -18.72 -4.97
N GLU A 11 -6.42 -17.61 -5.55
CA GLU A 11 -6.03 -17.48 -6.94
C GLU A 11 -4.60 -17.97 -7.22
N TYR A 12 -3.82 -18.31 -6.17
CA TYR A 12 -2.47 -18.83 -6.33
C TYR A 12 -2.48 -20.34 -6.64
N ASP A 13 -2.04 -20.68 -7.85
CA ASP A 13 -1.68 -22.04 -8.24
C ASP A 13 -0.15 -22.16 -8.44
N PRO A 14 0.58 -23.01 -7.68
CA PRO A 14 2.03 -23.21 -7.83
C PRO A 14 2.42 -23.79 -9.19
N LYS A 15 1.54 -24.55 -9.86
CA LYS A 15 1.81 -25.12 -11.19
C LYS A 15 1.84 -24.05 -12.29
N ILE A 16 1.00 -23.02 -12.14
CA ILE A 16 0.88 -21.92 -13.11
C ILE A 16 1.89 -20.81 -12.78
N HIS A 17 2.05 -20.50 -11.49
CA HIS A 17 2.78 -19.32 -11.06
C HIS A 17 4.22 -19.58 -10.60
N GLY A 18 4.60 -20.84 -10.37
CA GLY A 18 5.88 -21.20 -9.78
C GLY A 18 5.95 -20.87 -8.28
N PRO A 19 7.15 -20.57 -7.74
CA PRO A 19 7.32 -20.19 -6.34
C PRO A 19 6.44 -19.00 -5.95
N TYR A 20 5.94 -19.03 -4.72
CA TYR A 20 5.12 -17.95 -4.21
C TYR A 20 5.93 -16.66 -4.06
N ASP A 21 5.40 -15.57 -4.62
CA ASP A 21 5.92 -14.21 -4.49
C ASP A 21 4.90 -13.35 -3.71
N PRO A 22 5.23 -12.94 -2.48
CA PRO A 22 4.32 -12.16 -1.65
C PRO A 22 4.10 -10.72 -2.15
N ALA A 23 4.89 -10.23 -3.10
CA ALA A 23 4.70 -8.94 -3.75
C ALA A 23 3.69 -9.01 -4.92
N ARG A 24 3.41 -10.20 -5.44
CA ARG A 24 2.59 -10.39 -6.65
C ARG A 24 1.09 -10.41 -6.32
N PHE A 25 0.28 -9.86 -7.23
CA PHE A 25 -1.17 -10.04 -7.21
C PHE A 25 -1.54 -11.19 -8.15
N TYR A 26 -2.20 -12.21 -7.61
CA TYR A 26 -2.56 -13.44 -8.33
C TYR A 26 -3.97 -13.41 -8.91
N GLY A 27 -4.83 -12.48 -8.48
CA GLY A 27 -6.15 -12.30 -9.06
C GLY A 27 -6.12 -11.63 -10.43
N LYS A 28 -7.29 -11.54 -11.07
CA LYS A 28 -7.46 -10.86 -12.35
C LYS A 28 -7.08 -9.37 -12.22
N PRO A 29 -6.04 -8.89 -12.92
CA PRO A 29 -5.67 -7.48 -12.89
C PRO A 29 -6.79 -6.64 -13.51
N ASP A 30 -6.92 -5.44 -12.96
CA ASP A 30 -7.80 -4.40 -13.45
C ASP A 30 -7.01 -3.42 -14.33
N THR A 31 -7.69 -2.54 -15.08
CA THR A 31 -7.12 -1.38 -15.75
C THR A 31 -6.25 -0.60 -14.76
N PRO A 32 -4.96 -0.35 -15.11
CA PRO A 32 -4.08 0.47 -14.30
C PRO A 32 -4.70 1.85 -14.05
N PHE A 33 -4.58 2.37 -12.82
CA PHE A 33 -5.22 3.62 -12.44
C PHE A 33 -4.82 4.79 -13.36
N GLY A 34 -3.55 4.84 -13.81
CA GLY A 34 -3.06 5.88 -14.72
C GLY A 34 -3.57 5.79 -16.17
N GLN A 35 -4.34 4.76 -16.52
CA GLN A 35 -4.95 4.60 -17.85
C GLN A 35 -6.46 4.88 -17.85
N LEU A 36 -7.03 5.28 -16.71
CA LEU A 36 -8.45 5.55 -16.58
C LEU A 36 -8.83 6.91 -17.16
N LYS A 37 -10.04 7.00 -17.74
CA LYS A 37 -10.70 8.29 -17.93
C LYS A 37 -11.21 8.79 -16.58
N LEU A 38 -11.25 10.11 -16.40
CA LEU A 38 -11.78 10.72 -15.17
C LEU A 38 -13.22 10.27 -14.86
N SER A 39 -14.05 10.07 -15.90
CA SER A 39 -15.41 9.56 -15.78
C SER A 39 -15.49 8.11 -15.28
N GLU A 40 -14.42 7.32 -15.40
CA GLU A 40 -14.37 5.90 -15.02
C GLU A 40 -13.87 5.70 -13.58
N VAL A 41 -13.34 6.73 -12.93
CA VAL A 41 -12.73 6.61 -11.59
C VAL A 41 -13.74 6.09 -10.55
N GLY A 42 -14.98 6.59 -10.59
CA GLY A 42 -16.03 6.15 -9.67
C GLY A 42 -16.39 4.68 -9.83
N SER A 43 -16.63 4.24 -11.07
CA SER A 43 -16.97 2.83 -11.36
C SER A 43 -15.78 1.90 -11.09
N TRP A 44 -14.56 2.35 -11.37
CA TRP A 44 -13.33 1.64 -11.06
C TRP A 44 -13.13 1.43 -9.54
N LEU A 45 -13.41 2.43 -8.71
CA LEU A 45 -13.40 2.28 -7.25
C LEU A 45 -14.55 1.39 -6.77
N GLY A 46 -15.72 1.46 -7.42
CA GLY A 46 -16.92 0.68 -7.10
C GLY A 46 -16.67 -0.82 -7.14
N ARG A 47 -16.03 -1.31 -8.20
CA ARG A 47 -15.77 -2.75 -8.45
C ARG A 47 -14.59 -3.37 -7.69
N ARG A 48 -13.87 -2.59 -6.87
CA ARG A 48 -12.81 -3.13 -5.99
C ARG A 48 -13.41 -3.87 -4.80
N ASP A 49 -12.80 -5.00 -4.44
CA ASP A 49 -13.05 -5.67 -3.17
C ASP A 49 -12.52 -4.80 -2.02
N LYS A 50 -13.42 -4.44 -1.11
CA LYS A 50 -13.17 -3.59 0.06
C LYS A 50 -13.21 -4.39 1.37
N SER A 51 -13.22 -5.73 1.28
CA SER A 51 -13.14 -6.61 2.45
C SER A 51 -11.86 -6.34 3.26
N PRO A 52 -11.88 -6.51 4.59
CA PRO A 52 -10.67 -6.36 5.41
C PRO A 52 -9.49 -7.22 4.93
N ARG A 53 -9.79 -8.43 4.43
CA ARG A 53 -8.80 -9.33 3.84
C ARG A 53 -8.14 -8.73 2.60
N ALA A 54 -8.92 -8.14 1.69
CA ALA A 54 -8.39 -7.50 0.49
C ALA A 54 -7.47 -6.32 0.83
N VAL A 55 -7.84 -5.52 1.83
CA VAL A 55 -7.04 -4.39 2.33
C VAL A 55 -5.72 -4.88 2.92
N VAL A 56 -5.76 -5.84 3.84
CA VAL A 56 -4.54 -6.43 4.44
C VAL A 56 -3.64 -7.05 3.37
N GLY A 57 -4.23 -7.77 2.40
CA GLY A 57 -3.50 -8.33 1.27
C GLY A 57 -2.83 -7.25 0.41
N ALA A 58 -3.49 -6.12 0.17
CA ALA A 58 -2.93 -5.00 -0.58
C ALA A 58 -1.75 -4.34 0.17
N ILE A 59 -1.90 -4.11 1.48
CA ILE A 59 -0.83 -3.58 2.34
C ILE A 59 0.36 -4.53 2.36
N SER A 60 0.13 -5.84 2.56
CA SER A 60 1.17 -6.86 2.56
C SER A 60 1.96 -6.87 1.24
N ARG A 61 1.27 -6.86 0.08
CA ARG A 61 1.96 -6.80 -1.22
C ARG A 61 2.77 -5.51 -1.39
N ALA A 62 2.25 -4.37 -0.93
CA ALA A 62 2.99 -3.09 -0.98
C ALA A 62 4.25 -3.15 -0.09
N TYR A 63 4.13 -3.71 1.11
CA TYR A 63 5.24 -3.94 2.02
C TYR A 63 6.32 -4.82 1.39
N TRP A 64 5.95 -5.94 0.76
CA TRP A 64 6.92 -6.82 0.09
C TRP A 64 7.59 -6.18 -1.13
N ARG A 65 6.86 -5.40 -1.93
CA ARG A 65 7.48 -4.60 -3.02
C ARG A 65 8.51 -3.61 -2.47
N TRP A 66 8.19 -2.96 -1.36
CA TRP A 66 9.09 -2.01 -0.71
C TRP A 66 10.33 -2.71 -0.12
N GLN A 67 10.13 -3.85 0.56
CA GLN A 67 11.18 -4.70 1.11
C GLN A 67 12.17 -5.16 0.03
N HIS A 68 11.66 -5.74 -1.08
CA HIS A 68 12.49 -6.19 -2.20
C HIS A 68 13.29 -5.04 -2.82
N LYS A 69 12.74 -3.82 -2.83
CA LYS A 69 13.38 -2.66 -3.47
C LYS A 69 14.40 -1.94 -2.59
N TYR A 70 14.14 -1.83 -1.29
CA TYR A 70 14.90 -0.91 -0.42
C TYR A 70 15.57 -1.57 0.78
N VAL A 71 15.12 -2.75 1.21
CA VAL A 71 15.61 -3.38 2.46
C VAL A 71 16.49 -4.59 2.16
N GLN A 72 16.00 -5.51 1.32
CA GLN A 72 16.66 -6.79 1.03
C GLN A 72 17.74 -6.77 -0.06
N PRO A 73 17.95 -5.73 -0.89
CA PRO A 73 19.08 -5.71 -1.80
C PRO A 73 20.42 -5.88 -1.06
N LYS A 74 21.33 -6.69 -1.63
CA LYS A 74 22.66 -6.97 -1.05
C LYS A 74 23.47 -5.70 -0.69
N ARG A 75 23.24 -4.61 -1.42
CA ARG A 75 23.83 -3.29 -1.19
C ARG A 75 22.72 -2.25 -0.98
N ALA A 76 21.97 -2.40 0.11
CA ALA A 76 20.96 -1.44 0.51
C ALA A 76 21.62 -0.17 1.12
N GLY A 77 21.04 0.99 0.85
CA GLY A 77 21.42 2.27 1.46
C GLY A 77 20.51 2.65 2.63
N ILE A 78 20.64 3.89 3.12
CA ILE A 78 19.81 4.42 4.24
C ILE A 78 18.36 4.75 3.85
N ALA A 79 18.02 4.66 2.55
CA ALA A 79 16.72 5.01 1.99
C ALA A 79 15.48 4.46 2.76
N PRO A 80 15.38 3.16 3.13
CA PRO A 80 14.20 2.66 3.82
C PRO A 80 13.99 3.32 5.19
N PHE A 81 15.06 3.66 5.91
CA PHE A 81 14.96 4.35 7.19
C PHE A 81 14.44 5.78 7.03
N LEU A 82 14.98 6.53 6.07
CA LEU A 82 14.52 7.89 5.78
C LEU A 82 13.06 7.91 5.31
N GLN A 83 12.64 6.92 4.51
CA GLN A 83 11.25 6.80 4.06
C GLN A 83 10.30 6.56 5.24
N VAL A 84 10.67 5.71 6.21
CA VAL A 84 9.88 5.51 7.44
C VAL A 84 9.84 6.80 8.27
N VAL A 85 10.97 7.49 8.45
CA VAL A 85 11.03 8.76 9.18
C VAL A 85 10.10 9.80 8.56
N VAL A 86 10.18 10.02 7.24
CA VAL A 86 9.30 10.96 6.52
C VAL A 86 7.83 10.54 6.63
N GLY A 87 7.54 9.25 6.53
CA GLY A 87 6.19 8.71 6.74
C GLY A 87 5.66 9.02 8.14
N CYS A 88 6.47 8.78 9.18
CA CYS A 88 6.14 9.11 10.57
C CYS A 88 5.91 10.62 10.76
N MET A 89 6.77 11.47 10.18
CA MET A 89 6.60 12.93 10.22
C MET A 89 5.25 13.34 9.63
N GLY A 90 4.85 12.77 8.50
CA GLY A 90 3.54 13.01 7.88
C GLY A 90 2.38 12.56 8.77
N ILE A 91 2.46 11.37 9.37
CA ILE A 91 1.44 10.86 10.30
C ILE A 91 1.31 11.79 11.51
N PHE A 92 2.43 12.17 12.12
CA PHE A 92 2.45 13.08 13.26
C PHE A 92 1.92 14.46 12.90
N TYR A 93 2.21 14.96 11.70
CA TYR A 93 1.65 16.22 11.22
C TYR A 93 0.12 16.14 11.14
N VAL A 94 -0.43 15.07 10.56
CA VAL A 94 -1.89 14.86 10.49
C VAL A 94 -2.51 14.75 11.88
N PHE A 95 -1.92 13.95 12.79
CA PHE A 95 -2.43 13.80 14.15
C PHE A 95 -2.34 15.07 14.99
N ASN A 96 -1.42 15.97 14.68
CA ASN A 96 -1.27 17.25 15.37
C ASN A 96 -1.81 18.43 14.56
N TYR A 97 -2.52 18.18 13.45
CA TYR A 97 -2.93 19.23 12.51
C TYR A 97 -3.79 20.29 13.18
N ASP A 98 -4.76 19.89 14.02
CA ASP A 98 -5.62 20.83 14.74
C ASP A 98 -4.82 21.77 15.66
N LYS A 99 -3.78 21.25 16.33
CA LYS A 99 -2.93 22.05 17.21
C LYS A 99 -2.11 23.06 16.39
N ILE A 100 -1.52 22.60 15.30
CA ILE A 100 -0.67 23.39 14.41
C ILE A 100 -1.51 24.46 13.68
N SER A 101 -2.69 24.11 13.19
CA SER A 101 -3.55 25.02 12.42
C SER A 101 -4.00 26.25 13.23
N ARG A 102 -4.02 26.18 14.57
CA ARG A 102 -4.32 27.34 15.42
C ARG A 102 -3.28 28.46 15.30
N HIS A 103 -2.05 28.12 14.93
CA HIS A 103 -0.98 29.10 14.70
C HIS A 103 -1.05 29.74 13.30
N ARG A 104 -2.00 29.36 12.43
CA ARG A 104 -2.11 29.92 11.07
C ARG A 104 -2.31 31.44 11.05
N ASN A 105 -2.98 31.98 12.07
CA ASN A 105 -3.25 33.40 12.20
C ASN A 105 -2.17 34.15 13.00
N TYR A 106 -1.13 33.46 13.46
CA TYR A 106 -0.04 34.09 14.19
C TYR A 106 0.88 34.74 13.17
N LYS A 107 1.20 36.03 13.37
CA LYS A 107 2.26 36.68 12.60
C LYS A 107 3.59 36.18 13.16
N HIS A 108 4.26 35.34 12.40
CA HIS A 108 5.66 35.04 12.64
C HIS A 108 6.52 36.13 11.99
N HIS A 109 7.64 36.47 12.63
CA HIS A 109 8.60 37.46 12.10
C HIS A 109 9.27 36.96 10.82
#